data_AF-A0A8S9KCD7-F1
#
_entry.id   AF-A0A8S9KCD7-F1
#
_cell.length_a   1.000
_cell.length_b   1.000
_cell.length_c   1.000
_cell.angle_alpha   90.00
_cell.angle_beta   90.00
_cell.angle_gamma   90.00
#
_symmetry.space_group_name_H-M   'P 1'
#
loop_
_entity.id
_entity.type
_entity.pdbx_description
1 polymer ?
#
loop_
_entity_poly.entity_id
_entity_poly.type
_entity_poly.pdbx_seq_one_letter_code
_entity_poly.pdbx_strand_id
1 'polypeptide(L)' 'MASQAKPQILSDINHLLYFALILFLSFHVASGAGGTWKLLLNNVGISAMHSQLLINDRVIM' A
#
# COMPACT_ATOMS: atom_id res chain seq x y z
N MET A 1 29.22 -38.56 19.69
CA MET A 1 28.99 -37.11 19.50
C MET A 1 27.70 -36.87 18.69
N ALA A 2 26.53 -37.23 19.25
CA ALA A 2 25.25 -37.07 18.56
C ALA A 2 24.15 -36.71 19.58
N SER A 3 24.00 -35.43 19.90
CA SER A 3 22.97 -34.97 20.87
C SER A 3 22.63 -33.49 20.73
N GLN A 4 22.65 -32.90 19.53
CA GLN A 4 22.28 -31.47 19.37
C GLN A 4 21.37 -31.17 18.17
N ALA A 5 20.97 -32.17 17.36
CA ALA A 5 20.21 -31.91 16.13
C ALA A 5 18.74 -31.51 16.35
N LYS A 6 18.11 -31.94 17.45
CA LYS A 6 16.68 -31.72 17.73
C LYS A 6 16.29 -30.27 18.12
N PRO A 7 17.04 -29.53 18.95
CA PRO A 7 16.66 -28.16 19.32
C PRO A 7 16.84 -27.13 18.19
N GLN A 8 17.78 -27.35 17.27
CA GLN A 8 18.07 -26.43 16.16
C GLN A 8 16.94 -26.40 15.11
N ILE A 9 16.38 -27.57 14.80
CA ILE A 9 15.26 -27.70 13.86
C ILE A 9 14.02 -26.96 14.37
N LEU A 10 13.77 -27.01 15.68
CA LEU A 10 12.62 -26.32 16.29
C LEU A 10 12.78 -24.79 16.26
N SER A 11 13.99 -24.28 16.50
CA SER A 11 14.27 -22.84 16.35
C SER A 11 14.10 -22.36 14.92
N ASP A 12 14.56 -23.13 13.93
CA ASP A 12 14.40 -22.79 12.50
C ASP A 12 12.93 -22.64 12.09
N ILE A 13 12.08 -23.57 12.55
CA ILE A 13 10.63 -23.52 12.29
C ILE A 13 10.02 -22.27 12.91
N ASN A 14 10.41 -21.91 14.14
CA ASN A 14 9.92 -20.71 14.81
C ASN A 14 10.36 -19.42 14.11
N HIS A 15 11.58 -19.37 13.58
CA HIS A 15 12.07 -18.23 12.80
C HIS A 15 11.30 -18.09 11.48
N LEU A 16 11.01 -19.21 10.80
CA LEU A 16 10.22 -19.20 9.57
C LEU A 16 8.78 -18.71 9.82
N LEU A 17 8.15 -19.16 10.91
CA LEU A 17 6.81 -18.71 11.31
C LEU A 17 6.79 -17.22 11.65
N TYR A 18 7.80 -16.72 12.38
CA TYR A 18 7.91 -15.32 12.73
C TYR A 18 8.13 -14.44 11.49
N PHE A 19 8.97 -14.90 10.56
CA PHE A 19 9.19 -14.23 9.27
C PHE A 19 7.90 -14.18 8.43
N ALA A 20 7.17 -15.30 8.33
CA ALA A 20 5.89 -15.34 7.63
C ALA A 20 4.83 -14.42 8.26
N LEU A 21 4.81 -14.32 9.59
CA LEU A 21 3.91 -13.43 10.33
C LEU A 21 4.22 -11.96 10.04
N ILE A 22 5.50 -11.56 10.06
CA ILE A 22 5.93 -10.20 9.70
C ILE A 22 5.52 -9.86 8.28
N LEU A 23 5.74 -10.78 7.34
CA LEU A 23 5.39 -10.61 5.94
C LEU A 23 3.88 -10.41 5.77
N PHE A 24 3.07 -11.25 6.42
CA PHE A 24 1.61 -11.14 6.42
C PHE A 24 1.10 -9.81 7.00
N LEU A 25 1.67 -9.35 8.12
CA LEU A 25 1.31 -8.05 8.70
C LEU A 25 1.77 -6.87 7.82
N SER A 26 2.90 -7.00 7.12
CA SER A 26 3.43 -5.93 6.26
C SER A 26 2.59 -5.71 5.00
N PHE A 27 1.95 -6.76 4.47
CA PHE A 27 1.09 -6.65 3.28
C PHE A 27 -0.19 -5.84 3.51
N HIS A 28 -0.61 -5.62 4.75
CA HIS A 28 -1.82 -4.86 5.06
C HIS A 28 -1.65 -3.33 5.11
N VAL A 29 -0.41 -2.81 5.02
CA VAL A 29 -0.12 -1.40 5.31
C VAL A 29 -0.35 -0.41 4.14
N ALA A 30 -0.73 -0.86 2.94
CA ALA A 30 -0.84 0.05 1.78
C ALA A 30 -2.22 0.12 1.10
N SER A 31 -3.31 -0.36 1.72
CA SER A 31 -4.66 -0.24 1.14
C SER A 31 -5.32 1.14 1.33
N GLY A 32 -4.57 2.15 1.80
CA GLY A 32 -4.98 3.56 1.81
C GLY A 32 -4.68 4.29 0.48
N ALA A 33 -3.94 3.66 -0.43
CA ALA A 33 -3.61 4.20 -1.75
C ALA A 33 -4.64 3.84 -2.84
N GLY A 34 -5.85 3.40 -2.45
CA GLY A 34 -6.96 3.02 -3.34
C GLY A 34 -7.69 4.22 -3.94
N GLY A 35 -6.96 5.25 -4.38
CA GLY A 35 -7.54 6.34 -5.15
C GLY A 35 -8.20 5.80 -6.43
N THR A 36 -9.39 6.29 -6.77
CA THR A 36 -10.05 5.93 -8.02
C THR A 36 -9.90 7.07 -9.02
N TRP A 37 -9.58 6.72 -10.26
CA TRP A 37 -9.60 7.67 -11.35
C TRP A 37 -11.01 7.72 -11.94
N LYS A 38 -11.57 8.92 -12.04
CA LYS A 38 -12.84 9.16 -12.72
C LYS A 38 -12.66 10.32 -13.70
N LEU A 39 -13.17 10.14 -14.92
CA LEU A 39 -13.19 11.21 -15.90
C LEU A 39 -14.08 12.35 -15.38
N LEU A 40 -13.49 13.54 -15.23
CA LEU A 40 -14.15 14.68 -14.61
C LEU A 40 -15.13 15.38 -15.56
N LEU A 41 -14.77 15.52 -16.84
CA LEU A 41 -15.63 16.04 -17.90
C LEU A 41 -15.28 15.38 -19.25
N ASN A 42 -16.27 15.15 -20.12
CA ASN A 42 -16.07 14.46 -21.41
C ASN A 42 -15.27 15.29 -22.44
N ASN A 43 -15.10 16.60 -22.23
CA ASN A 43 -14.40 17.49 -23.17
C ASN A 43 -13.70 18.66 -22.45
N VAL A 44 -12.66 18.37 -21.66
CA VAL A 44 -11.96 19.37 -20.83
C VAL A 44 -10.73 20.00 -21.51
N GLY A 45 -10.40 19.60 -22.75
CA GLY A 45 -9.07 19.82 -23.34
C GLY A 45 -8.59 21.28 -23.37
N ILE A 46 -9.46 22.23 -23.69
CA ILE A 46 -9.09 23.65 -23.87
C ILE A 46 -9.20 24.44 -22.55
N SER A 47 -10.19 24.10 -21.70
CA SER A 47 -10.38 24.76 -20.39
C SER A 47 -9.47 24.22 -19.29
N ALA A 48 -8.85 23.05 -19.44
CA ALA A 48 -7.97 22.52 -18.40
C ALA A 48 -6.63 23.28 -18.24
N MET A 49 -6.27 24.15 -19.20
CA MET A 49 -4.95 24.78 -19.21
C MET A 49 -4.71 25.72 -18.02
N HIS A 50 -5.78 26.32 -17.46
CA HIS A 50 -5.69 27.26 -16.35
C HIS A 50 -6.76 26.99 -15.28
N SER A 51 -6.68 25.86 -14.58
CA SER A 51 -7.58 25.60 -13.45
C SER A 51 -7.11 26.24 -12.15
N GLN A 52 -8.01 26.89 -11.40
CA GLN A 52 -7.71 27.47 -10.09
C GLN A 52 -8.78 27.11 -9.05
N LEU A 53 -8.33 26.79 -7.83
CA LEU A 53 -9.20 26.69 -6.66
C LEU A 53 -9.42 28.10 -6.07
N LEU A 54 -10.69 28.49 -6.01
CA LEU A 54 -11.11 29.72 -5.35
C LEU A 54 -11.23 29.50 -3.84
N ILE A 55 -11.16 30.59 -3.07
CA ILE A 55 -11.31 30.56 -1.61
C ILE A 55 -12.70 30.08 -1.14
N ASN A 56 -13.67 30.02 -2.04
CA ASN A 56 -15.01 29.50 -1.79
C ASN A 56 -15.16 28.02 -2.23
N ASP A 57 -14.05 27.29 -2.32
CA ASP A 57 -13.95 25.88 -2.69
C ASP A 57 -14.45 25.53 -4.11
N ARG A 58 -14.65 26.54 -4.95
CA ARG A 58 -15.02 26.33 -6.36
C ARG A 58 -13.76 26.22 -7.21
N VAL A 59 -13.77 25.29 -8.14
CA VAL A 59 -12.75 25.18 -9.18
C VAL A 59 -13.25 25.91 -10.42
N ILE A 60 -12.42 26.81 -10.95
CA ILE A 60 -12.59 27.38 -12.29
C ILE A 60 -11.59 26.71 -13.23
N MET A 61 -11.96 26.57 -14.51
CA MET A 61 -11.16 25.97 -15.59
C MET A 61 -11.04 26.97 -16.72
#